data_AF-A0A1T4NCT6-F1
#
_entry.id   AF-A0A1T4NCT6-F1
#
_cell.length_a   1.000
_cell.length_b   1.000
_cell.length_c   1.000
_cell.angle_alpha   90.00
_cell.angle_beta   90.00
_cell.angle_gamma   90.00
#
_symmetry.space_group_name_H-M   'P 1'
#
loop_
_entity.id
_entity.type
_entity.pdbx_description
1 polymer ?
#
loop_
_entity_poly.entity_id
_entity_poly.type
_entity_poly.pdbx_seq_one_letter_code
_entity_poly.pdbx_strand_id
1 'polypeptide(L)'
;MKKYLTLEELLKKIDLITKLYHVVRIVDPVHKEAFFYENRQFTQQDLPCYSFWEKNKICENCISIQALEEEEVYAKVELKKEEAYLILSVPLQLKDRKVILELMQNVTKERVLFDSIDHFKEELYLLLKNRNKNIIKNDVTKLFNKRYIYERLPFDILCSNLREESFCLIMVRIDNLKEINKNYGQSCGDKILSNLANVLVKQKLMEDQWVARYSADTFIFVLNNFTQEQSKHWMENLKKDIKKFNFQWDKNCIDMMFSMGVYSTFQVNISMEELLHRVEMSLQRIE
;
A
#
# COMPACT_ATOMS: atom_id res chain seq x y z
N MET A 1 -3.33 -33.48 2.13
CA MET A 1 -1.98 -33.27 1.55
C MET A 1 -2.14 -32.36 0.34
N LYS A 2 -1.77 -31.07 0.42
CA LYS A 2 -1.78 -30.20 -0.76
C LYS A 2 -0.71 -30.74 -1.72
N LYS A 3 -1.12 -31.20 -2.90
CA LYS A 3 -0.21 -31.77 -3.91
C LYS A 3 0.62 -30.61 -4.47
N TYR A 4 1.93 -30.64 -4.23
CA TYR A 4 2.87 -29.66 -4.79
C TYR A 4 2.82 -29.73 -6.31
N LEU A 5 2.78 -28.56 -6.97
CA LEU A 5 2.82 -28.48 -8.42
C LEU A 5 4.25 -28.19 -8.86
N THR A 6 4.80 -28.97 -9.79
CA THR A 6 6.09 -28.63 -10.40
C THR A 6 5.90 -27.61 -11.51
N LEU A 7 6.95 -26.86 -11.86
CA LEU A 7 6.91 -25.95 -13.01
C LEU A 7 6.56 -26.70 -14.30
N GLU A 8 7.10 -27.91 -14.50
CA GLU A 8 6.79 -28.77 -15.64
C GLU A 8 5.31 -29.20 -15.69
N GLU A 9 4.73 -29.54 -14.53
CA GLU A 9 3.30 -29.87 -14.43
C GLU A 9 2.41 -28.67 -14.71
N LEU A 10 2.83 -27.48 -14.28
CA LEU A 10 2.15 -26.22 -14.58
C LEU A 10 2.20 -25.92 -16.08
N LEU A 11 3.39 -26.02 -16.71
CA LEU A 11 3.60 -25.77 -18.14
C LEU A 11 2.70 -26.66 -19.01
N LYS A 12 2.57 -27.95 -18.67
CA LYS A 12 1.66 -28.88 -19.37
C LYS A 12 0.19 -28.45 -19.36
N LYS A 13 -0.24 -27.70 -18.33
CA LYS A 13 -1.62 -27.23 -18.18
C LYS A 13 -1.82 -25.81 -18.74
N ILE A 14 -0.74 -25.05 -18.88
CA ILE A 14 -0.80 -23.62 -19.21
C ILE A 14 -1.06 -23.34 -20.69
N ASP A 15 -0.71 -24.27 -21.60
CA ASP A 15 -0.93 -24.10 -23.04
C ASP A 15 -2.41 -23.92 -23.43
N LEU A 16 -3.34 -24.41 -22.61
CA LEU A 16 -4.78 -24.13 -22.79
C LEU A 16 -5.15 -22.74 -22.26
N ILE A 17 -4.54 -22.34 -21.14
CA ILE A 17 -4.81 -21.08 -20.44
C ILE A 17 -4.37 -19.89 -21.30
N THR A 18 -3.24 -20.00 -22.01
CA THR A 18 -2.78 -18.94 -22.92
C THR A 18 -3.67 -18.67 -24.12
N LYS A 19 -4.62 -19.57 -24.42
CA LYS A 19 -5.65 -19.31 -25.44
C LYS A 19 -6.77 -18.42 -24.91
N LEU A 20 -6.97 -18.36 -23.59
CA LEU A 20 -8.04 -17.62 -22.93
C LEU A 20 -7.55 -16.29 -22.35
N TYR A 21 -6.28 -16.23 -21.97
CA TYR A 21 -5.67 -15.07 -21.32
C TYR A 21 -4.58 -14.46 -22.21
N HIS A 22 -4.56 -13.14 -22.24
CA HIS A 22 -3.63 -12.36 -23.07
C HIS A 22 -2.24 -12.29 -22.44
N VAL A 23 -2.16 -12.28 -21.11
CA VAL A 23 -0.91 -12.32 -20.36
C VAL A 23 -1.05 -13.34 -19.25
N VAL A 24 -0.05 -14.22 -19.14
CA VAL A 24 0.08 -15.20 -18.07
C VAL A 24 1.44 -14.99 -17.43
N ARG A 25 1.48 -14.81 -16.11
CA ARG A 25 2.74 -14.63 -15.38
C ARG A 25 2.69 -15.22 -13.98
N ILE A 26 3.85 -15.61 -13.46
CA ILE A 26 4.04 -15.90 -12.05
C ILE A 26 4.54 -14.63 -11.38
N VAL A 27 4.00 -14.28 -10.23
CA VAL A 27 4.41 -13.14 -9.43
C VAL A 27 4.80 -13.64 -8.04
N ASP A 28 5.99 -13.23 -7.61
CA ASP A 28 6.36 -13.25 -6.20
C ASP A 28 6.16 -11.82 -5.67
N PRO A 29 5.01 -11.51 -5.07
CA PRO A 29 4.74 -10.16 -4.61
C PRO A 29 5.57 -9.79 -3.37
N VAL A 30 6.14 -10.78 -2.69
CA VAL A 30 7.03 -10.58 -1.55
C VAL A 30 8.36 -10.11 -2.07
N HIS A 31 8.98 -10.75 -3.06
CA HIS A 31 10.26 -10.29 -3.61
C HIS A 31 10.11 -9.24 -4.71
N LYS A 32 8.87 -8.87 -5.03
CA LYS A 32 8.49 -7.94 -6.12
C LYS A 32 8.92 -8.47 -7.50
N GLU A 33 9.11 -9.79 -7.65
CA GLU A 33 9.55 -10.42 -8.90
C GLU A 33 8.35 -10.84 -9.77
N ALA A 34 8.56 -10.86 -11.08
CA ALA A 34 7.60 -11.39 -12.03
C ALA A 34 8.27 -12.20 -13.14
N PHE A 35 7.65 -13.32 -13.48
CA PHE A 35 8.08 -14.25 -14.51
C PHE A 35 6.96 -14.38 -15.54
N PHE A 36 7.20 -13.93 -16.77
CA PHE A 36 6.19 -13.94 -17.83
C PHE A 36 6.26 -15.24 -18.61
N TYR A 37 5.10 -15.77 -18.98
CA TYR A 37 5.03 -16.95 -19.82
C TYR A 37 5.09 -16.56 -21.30
N GLU A 38 6.21 -16.88 -21.95
CA GLU A 38 6.44 -16.65 -23.38
C GLU A 38 7.22 -17.82 -23.96
N ASN A 39 6.98 -18.19 -25.23
CA ASN A 39 7.72 -19.26 -25.92
C ASN A 39 7.84 -20.58 -25.13
N ARG A 40 6.75 -20.98 -24.44
CA ARG A 40 6.66 -22.20 -23.61
C ARG A 40 7.55 -22.23 -22.36
N GLN A 41 7.96 -21.07 -21.87
CA GLN A 41 8.77 -20.97 -20.66
C GLN A 41 8.40 -19.72 -19.86
N PHE A 42 8.70 -19.77 -18.56
CA PHE A 42 8.61 -18.60 -17.70
C PHE A 42 9.97 -17.90 -17.66
N THR A 43 10.01 -16.64 -18.08
CA THR A 43 11.22 -15.81 -18.06
C THR A 43 11.06 -14.67 -17.07
N GLN A 44 12.06 -14.50 -16.20
CA GLN A 44 12.11 -13.34 -15.30
C GLN A 44 12.37 -12.08 -16.13
N GLN A 45 11.68 -11.00 -15.79
CA GLN A 45 12.08 -9.67 -16.24
C GLN A 45 12.87 -8.98 -15.13
N ASP A 46 13.90 -8.22 -15.51
CA ASP A 46 14.71 -7.39 -14.59
C ASP A 46 13.96 -6.12 -14.12
N LEU A 47 12.64 -6.24 -13.90
CA LEU A 47 11.77 -5.17 -13.46
C LEU A 47 10.81 -5.68 -12.38
N PRO A 48 10.46 -4.85 -11.39
CA PRO A 48 9.47 -5.20 -10.39
C PRO A 48 8.11 -5.57 -10.98
N CYS A 49 7.35 -6.41 -10.28
CA CYS A 49 6.06 -6.92 -10.75
C CYS A 49 5.03 -5.82 -11.11
N TYR A 50 5.13 -4.64 -10.48
CA TYR A 50 4.26 -3.49 -10.72
C TYR A 50 4.64 -2.67 -11.97
N SER A 51 5.85 -2.82 -12.51
CA SER A 51 6.31 -2.11 -13.71
C SER A 51 5.50 -2.50 -14.96
N PHE A 52 4.90 -3.70 -14.97
CA PHE A 52 3.96 -4.10 -16.02
C PHE A 52 2.79 -3.12 -16.19
N TRP A 53 2.35 -2.51 -15.08
CA TRP A 53 1.26 -1.53 -15.04
C TRP A 53 1.73 -0.09 -15.31
N GLU A 54 2.99 0.10 -15.73
CA GLU A 54 3.63 1.43 -15.91
C GLU A 54 3.61 2.27 -14.62
N LYS A 55 3.66 1.59 -13.47
CA LYS A 55 3.76 2.21 -12.16
C LYS A 55 5.23 2.26 -11.75
N ASN A 56 5.64 3.39 -11.16
CA ASN A 56 6.97 3.56 -10.55
C ASN A 56 6.94 3.33 -9.04
N LYS A 57 5.93 2.64 -8.54
CA LYS A 57 5.78 2.29 -7.12
C LYS A 57 4.90 1.06 -6.99
N ILE A 58 5.04 0.38 -5.86
CA ILE A 58 4.20 -0.75 -5.46
C ILE A 58 2.70 -0.45 -5.58
N CYS A 59 1.92 -1.50 -5.87
CA CYS A 59 0.46 -1.42 -5.96
C CYS A 59 -0.16 -1.03 -4.60
N GLU A 60 -1.01 -0.01 -4.59
CA GLU A 60 -1.76 0.43 -3.41
C GLU A 60 -2.75 -0.65 -2.91
N ASN A 61 -3.35 -1.42 -3.84
CA ASN A 61 -4.18 -2.58 -3.53
C ASN A 61 -3.73 -3.78 -4.40
N CYS A 62 -2.89 -4.64 -3.83
CA CYS A 62 -2.29 -5.76 -4.54
C CYS A 62 -3.06 -7.05 -4.26
N ILE A 63 -3.88 -7.50 -5.22
CA ILE A 63 -4.64 -8.75 -5.07
C ILE A 63 -3.77 -10.01 -5.01
N SER A 64 -2.55 -9.96 -5.54
CA SER A 64 -1.60 -11.09 -5.48
C SER A 64 -1.10 -11.31 -4.06
N ILE A 65 -1.04 -10.24 -3.28
CA ILE A 65 -0.70 -10.31 -1.87
C ILE A 65 -1.86 -10.87 -1.06
N GLN A 66 -3.07 -10.38 -1.31
CA GLN A 66 -4.28 -10.87 -0.65
C GLN A 66 -4.47 -12.36 -0.92
N ALA A 67 -4.29 -12.77 -2.19
CA ALA A 67 -4.32 -14.18 -2.58
C ALA A 67 -3.22 -15.01 -1.88
N LEU A 68 -2.05 -14.43 -1.62
CA LEU A 68 -0.96 -15.11 -0.92
C LEU A 68 -1.25 -15.30 0.57
N GLU A 69 -1.79 -14.27 1.22
CA GLU A 69 -2.08 -14.24 2.65
C GLU A 69 -3.28 -15.12 3.01
N GLU A 70 -4.36 -15.01 2.24
CA GLU A 70 -5.61 -15.71 2.51
C GLU A 70 -5.69 -17.08 1.84
N GLU A 71 -4.75 -17.40 0.95
CA GLU A 71 -4.74 -18.62 0.12
C GLU A 71 -6.01 -18.81 -0.73
N GLU A 72 -6.67 -17.70 -1.09
CA GLU A 72 -7.89 -17.63 -1.89
C GLU A 72 -7.63 -17.01 -3.28
N VAL A 73 -8.54 -17.26 -4.23
CA VAL A 73 -8.45 -16.65 -5.56
C VAL A 73 -9.06 -15.26 -5.54
N TYR A 74 -8.28 -14.28 -5.99
CA TYR A 74 -8.73 -12.90 -6.11
C TYR A 74 -8.85 -12.46 -7.56
N ALA A 75 -9.79 -11.55 -7.85
CA ALA A 75 -9.91 -10.92 -9.16
C ALA A 75 -10.04 -9.40 -9.02
N LYS A 76 -9.36 -8.65 -9.90
CA LYS A 76 -9.55 -7.20 -10.04
C LYS A 76 -9.45 -6.76 -11.48
N VAL A 77 -10.06 -5.61 -11.78
CA VAL A 77 -9.80 -4.89 -13.02
C VAL A 77 -8.76 -3.81 -12.74
N GLU A 78 -7.71 -3.75 -13.55
CA GLU A 78 -6.66 -2.73 -13.49
C GLU A 78 -6.46 -2.13 -14.88
N LEU A 79 -6.06 -0.86 -14.90
CA LEU A 79 -5.83 -0.11 -16.13
C LEU A 79 -4.35 -0.07 -16.46
N LYS A 80 -4.02 -0.27 -17.73
CA LYS A 80 -2.70 -0.04 -18.32
C LYS A 80 -2.89 0.89 -19.52
N LYS A 81 -2.49 2.15 -19.38
CA LYS A 81 -2.82 3.22 -20.35
C LYS A 81 -4.34 3.34 -20.56
N GLU A 82 -4.80 3.05 -21.78
CA GLU A 82 -6.22 3.08 -22.19
C GLU A 82 -6.83 1.66 -22.25
N GLU A 83 -6.05 0.64 -21.88
CA GLU A 83 -6.51 -0.75 -21.87
C GLU A 83 -6.92 -1.18 -20.46
N ALA A 84 -8.03 -1.91 -20.36
CA ALA A 84 -8.47 -2.51 -19.10
C ALA A 84 -8.16 -4.01 -19.11
N TYR A 85 -7.60 -4.49 -18.00
CA TYR A 85 -7.24 -5.89 -17.79
C TYR A 85 -8.02 -6.45 -16.61
N LEU A 86 -8.77 -7.54 -16.82
CA LEU A 86 -9.24 -8.40 -15.74
C LEU A 86 -8.09 -9.32 -15.33
N ILE A 87 -7.65 -9.20 -14.09
CA ILE A 87 -6.57 -9.99 -13.50
C ILE A 87 -7.20 -10.97 -12.53
N LEU A 88 -6.86 -12.25 -12.66
CA LEU A 88 -7.09 -13.26 -11.64
C LEU A 88 -5.76 -13.63 -11.00
N SER A 89 -5.66 -13.52 -9.67
CA SER A 89 -4.51 -13.92 -8.87
C SER A 89 -4.81 -15.24 -8.18
N VAL A 90 -4.16 -16.30 -8.65
CA VAL A 90 -4.36 -17.67 -8.15
C VAL A 90 -3.14 -18.07 -7.31
N PRO A 91 -3.29 -18.39 -6.02
CA PRO A 91 -2.17 -18.83 -5.21
C PRO A 91 -1.70 -20.22 -5.64
N LEU A 92 -0.40 -20.38 -5.82
CA LEU A 92 0.27 -21.62 -6.18
C LEU A 92 1.40 -21.93 -5.20
N GLN A 93 1.55 -23.22 -4.88
CA GLN A 93 2.72 -23.73 -4.16
C GLN A 93 3.66 -24.39 -5.17
N LEU A 94 4.79 -23.73 -5.48
CA LEU A 94 5.86 -24.27 -6.32
C LEU A 94 7.02 -24.70 -5.42
N LYS A 95 7.20 -26.02 -5.26
CA LYS A 95 8.17 -26.58 -4.30
C LYS A 95 8.00 -25.93 -2.92
N ASP A 96 9.04 -25.28 -2.40
CA ASP A 96 9.08 -24.66 -1.07
C ASP A 96 8.63 -23.18 -1.07
N ARG A 97 8.21 -22.63 -2.22
CA ARG A 97 7.80 -21.23 -2.33
C ARG A 97 6.32 -21.11 -2.70
N LYS A 98 5.61 -20.21 -2.00
CA LYS A 98 4.28 -19.74 -2.39
C LYS A 98 4.43 -18.58 -3.36
N VAL A 99 3.80 -18.70 -4.51
CA VAL A 99 3.80 -17.68 -5.57
C VAL A 99 2.39 -17.51 -6.11
N ILE A 100 2.17 -16.49 -6.92
CA ILE A 100 0.86 -16.21 -7.51
C ILE A 100 0.93 -16.42 -9.01
N LEU A 101 0.02 -17.22 -9.57
CA LEU A 101 -0.23 -17.22 -11.01
C LEU A 101 -1.25 -16.12 -11.32
N GLU A 102 -0.80 -15.10 -12.02
CA GLU A 102 -1.67 -14.06 -12.54
C GLU A 102 -2.09 -14.39 -13.98
N LEU A 103 -3.40 -14.44 -14.19
CA LEU A 103 -4.04 -14.63 -15.49
C LEU A 103 -4.73 -13.32 -15.86
N MET A 104 -4.31 -12.70 -16.97
CA MET A 104 -4.81 -11.39 -17.36
C MET A 104 -5.50 -11.43 -18.72
N GLN A 105 -6.72 -10.95 -18.75
CA GLN A 105 -7.50 -10.80 -19.97
C GLN A 105 -7.66 -9.32 -20.29
N ASN A 106 -7.25 -8.92 -21.49
CA ASN A 106 -7.50 -7.57 -21.99
C ASN A 106 -8.97 -7.47 -22.40
N VAL A 107 -9.79 -6.94 -21.51
CA VAL A 107 -11.25 -6.82 -21.73
C VAL A 107 -11.62 -5.65 -22.64
N THR A 108 -10.66 -4.78 -22.97
CA THR A 108 -10.85 -3.71 -23.96
C THR A 108 -10.73 -4.18 -25.42
N LYS A 109 -9.97 -5.25 -25.67
CA LYS A 109 -9.73 -5.81 -27.01
C LYS A 109 -10.81 -6.79 -27.46
N GLU A 110 -11.51 -7.42 -26.52
CA GLU A 110 -12.56 -8.36 -26.87
C GLU A 110 -13.82 -7.64 -27.35
N ARG A 111 -14.26 -7.99 -28.56
CA ARG A 111 -15.45 -7.45 -29.25
C ARG A 111 -16.79 -7.84 -28.58
N VAL A 112 -16.79 -8.39 -27.37
CA VAL A 112 -17.97 -9.08 -26.80
C VAL A 112 -18.79 -8.21 -25.84
N LEU A 113 -18.37 -6.99 -25.50
CA LEU A 113 -19.11 -6.15 -24.54
C LEU A 113 -19.43 -4.71 -24.98
N PHE A 114 -18.92 -4.25 -26.12
CA PHE A 114 -18.94 -2.82 -26.42
C PHE A 114 -19.22 -2.47 -27.90
N ASP A 115 -20.01 -3.30 -28.61
CA ASP A 115 -20.53 -2.90 -29.93
C ASP A 115 -21.48 -1.69 -29.85
N SER A 116 -21.82 -1.26 -28.63
CA SER A 116 -22.46 0.01 -28.36
C SER A 116 -21.71 0.72 -27.24
N ILE A 117 -21.24 1.93 -27.53
CA ILE A 117 -20.83 2.97 -26.58
C ILE A 117 -19.34 2.92 -26.14
N ASP A 118 -18.44 3.46 -26.97
CA ASP A 118 -17.11 3.91 -26.55
C ASP A 118 -17.17 4.88 -25.34
N HIS A 119 -18.26 5.64 -25.22
CA HIS A 119 -18.53 6.52 -24.06
C HIS A 119 -18.62 5.76 -22.72
N PHE A 120 -19.10 4.50 -22.71
CA PHE A 120 -19.20 3.69 -21.49
C PHE A 120 -17.83 3.14 -21.08
N LYS A 121 -16.91 2.92 -22.04
CA LYS A 121 -15.51 2.61 -21.71
C LYS A 121 -14.83 3.79 -21.03
N GLU A 122 -15.02 5.01 -21.53
CA GLU A 122 -14.50 6.22 -20.89
C GLU A 122 -15.12 6.45 -19.50
N GLU A 123 -16.44 6.27 -19.36
CA GLU A 123 -17.14 6.43 -18.09
C GLU A 123 -16.70 5.37 -17.06
N LEU A 124 -16.61 4.10 -17.46
CA LEU A 124 -16.09 3.01 -16.63
C LEU A 124 -14.63 3.25 -16.26
N TYR A 125 -13.82 3.72 -17.21
CA TYR A 125 -12.42 4.09 -16.98
C TYR A 125 -12.31 5.21 -15.92
N LEU A 126 -13.09 6.28 -16.06
CA LEU A 126 -13.15 7.38 -15.10
C LEU A 126 -13.66 6.91 -13.73
N LEU A 127 -14.69 6.06 -13.70
CA LEU A 127 -15.24 5.46 -12.47
C LEU A 127 -14.20 4.60 -11.75
N LEU A 128 -13.50 3.72 -12.44
CA LEU A 128 -12.45 2.86 -11.87
C LEU A 128 -11.26 3.70 -11.37
N LYS A 129 -10.84 4.70 -12.15
CA LYS A 129 -9.76 5.63 -11.80
C LYS A 129 -10.09 6.48 -10.57
N ASN A 130 -11.35 6.94 -10.46
CA ASN A 130 -11.81 7.79 -9.37
C ASN A 130 -12.16 6.99 -8.10
N ARG A 131 -12.73 5.79 -8.23
CA ARG A 131 -13.00 4.89 -7.09
C ARG A 131 -11.70 4.56 -6.36
N ASN A 132 -10.65 4.16 -7.07
CA ASN A 132 -9.40 3.74 -6.42
C ASN A 132 -8.71 4.87 -5.66
N LYS A 133 -8.75 6.12 -6.13
CA LYS A 133 -8.07 7.24 -5.46
C LYS A 133 -8.83 7.80 -4.26
N ASN A 134 -10.15 7.92 -4.35
CA ASN A 134 -10.93 8.56 -3.27
C ASN A 134 -11.27 7.58 -2.14
N ILE A 135 -11.34 6.28 -2.40
CA ILE A 135 -11.68 5.28 -1.38
C ILE A 135 -10.58 5.12 -0.32
N ILE A 136 -9.32 5.31 -0.69
CA ILE A 136 -8.17 5.05 0.18
C ILE A 136 -7.45 6.31 0.66
N LYS A 137 -7.88 7.51 0.22
CA LYS A 137 -7.29 8.79 0.63
C LYS A 137 -8.21 9.53 1.59
N ASN A 138 -7.63 10.38 2.43
CA ASN A 138 -8.36 11.30 3.29
C ASN A 138 -8.59 12.64 2.58
N ASP A 139 -9.80 13.18 2.66
CA ASP A 139 -10.16 14.39 1.91
C ASP A 139 -9.41 15.65 2.35
N VAL A 140 -9.07 15.76 3.62
CA VAL A 140 -8.40 16.94 4.19
C VAL A 140 -6.89 16.87 3.96
N THR A 141 -6.28 15.73 4.29
CA THR A 141 -4.82 15.61 4.29
C THR A 141 -4.24 15.05 3.00
N LYS A 142 -5.09 14.46 2.14
CA LYS A 142 -4.70 13.71 0.93
C LYS A 142 -3.73 12.55 1.19
N LEU A 143 -3.50 12.20 2.46
CA LEU A 143 -2.78 10.99 2.85
C LEU A 143 -3.67 9.78 2.68
N PHE A 144 -3.07 8.59 2.79
CA PHE A 144 -3.86 7.37 2.92
C PHE A 144 -4.77 7.45 4.16
N ASN A 145 -5.95 6.85 4.09
CA ASN A 145 -6.92 6.87 5.19
C ASN A 145 -6.82 5.58 6.03
N LYS A 146 -7.66 5.49 7.07
CA LYS A 146 -7.71 4.33 7.95
C LYS A 146 -7.92 3.02 7.18
N ARG A 147 -8.78 3.01 6.17
CA ARG A 147 -9.04 1.80 5.36
C ARG A 147 -7.76 1.27 4.71
N TYR A 148 -6.95 2.14 4.11
CA TYR A 148 -5.66 1.74 3.53
C TYR A 148 -4.73 1.09 4.55
N ILE A 149 -4.70 1.57 5.80
CA ILE A 149 -3.87 0.99 6.86
C ILE A 149 -4.24 -0.48 7.08
N TYR A 150 -5.53 -0.77 7.23
CA TYR A 150 -6.02 -2.13 7.48
C TYR A 150 -5.85 -3.06 6.27
N GLU A 151 -5.84 -2.52 5.05
CA GLU A 151 -5.59 -3.29 3.83
C GLU A 151 -4.10 -3.51 3.55
N ARG A 152 -3.22 -2.57 3.95
CA ARG A 152 -1.79 -2.57 3.57
C ARG A 152 -0.85 -3.06 4.67
N LEU A 153 -1.12 -2.72 5.94
CA LEU A 153 -0.23 -3.04 7.06
C LEU A 153 -0.04 -4.55 7.27
N PRO A 154 -1.08 -5.41 7.20
CA PRO A 154 -0.90 -6.86 7.32
C PRO A 154 0.08 -7.42 6.28
N PHE A 155 0.03 -6.88 5.06
CA PHE A 155 0.96 -7.26 4.02
C PHE A 155 2.40 -6.84 4.32
N ASP A 156 2.62 -5.60 4.74
CA ASP A 156 3.98 -5.13 5.03
C ASP A 156 4.60 -5.94 6.17
N ILE A 157 3.79 -6.33 7.17
CA ILE A 157 4.15 -7.27 8.23
C ILE A 157 4.55 -8.64 7.67
N LEU A 158 3.71 -9.23 6.82
CA LEU A 158 3.99 -10.53 6.19
C LEU A 158 5.28 -10.49 5.37
N CYS A 159 5.49 -9.44 4.58
CA CYS A 159 6.71 -9.27 3.79
C CYS A 159 7.95 -9.15 4.63
N SER A 160 7.92 -8.29 5.65
CA SER A 160 9.05 -8.14 6.57
C SER A 160 9.41 -9.47 7.22
N ASN A 161 8.41 -10.24 7.66
CA ASN A 161 8.66 -11.57 8.25
C ASN A 161 9.25 -12.57 7.25
N LEU A 162 8.70 -12.64 6.03
CA LEU A 162 9.16 -13.59 5.00
C LEU A 162 10.56 -13.26 4.47
N ARG A 163 10.92 -11.98 4.43
CA ARG A 163 12.26 -11.53 4.01
C ARG A 163 13.25 -11.42 5.16
N GLU A 164 12.82 -11.66 6.40
CA GLU A 164 13.62 -11.44 7.61
C GLU A 164 14.18 -10.00 7.67
N GLU A 165 13.33 -9.02 7.34
CA GLU A 165 13.69 -7.60 7.32
C GLU A 165 13.14 -6.87 8.54
N SER A 166 13.87 -5.86 9.02
CA SER A 166 13.40 -5.00 10.10
C SER A 166 12.15 -4.19 9.73
N PHE A 167 11.31 -3.90 10.71
CA PHE A 167 10.05 -3.20 10.54
C PHE A 167 9.87 -2.15 11.63
N CYS A 168 9.40 -0.96 11.25
CA CYS A 168 9.14 0.13 12.18
C CYS A 168 7.78 0.79 11.92
N LEU A 169 6.99 0.93 12.98
CA LEU A 169 5.73 1.65 13.01
C LEU A 169 5.88 2.88 13.91
N ILE A 170 5.53 4.05 13.41
CA ILE A 170 5.57 5.31 14.18
C ILE A 170 4.18 5.93 14.15
N MET A 171 3.74 6.45 15.29
CA MET A 171 2.48 7.18 15.41
C MET A 171 2.74 8.60 15.88
N VAL A 172 2.11 9.56 15.21
CA VAL A 172 2.20 10.99 15.51
C VAL A 172 0.80 11.52 15.77
N ARG A 173 0.58 12.18 16.90
CA ARG A 173 -0.73 12.72 17.31
C ARG A 173 -0.62 14.22 17.60
N ILE A 174 -1.64 14.97 17.21
CA ILE A 174 -1.84 16.37 17.63
C ILE A 174 -2.69 16.37 18.89
N ASP A 175 -2.09 16.65 20.04
CA ASP A 175 -2.73 16.45 21.35
C ASP A 175 -3.85 17.46 21.62
N ASN A 176 -3.72 18.70 21.14
CA ASN A 176 -4.66 19.79 21.40
C ASN A 176 -5.56 20.14 20.20
N LEU A 177 -5.70 19.27 19.20
CA LEU A 177 -6.49 19.58 17.99
C LEU A 177 -7.96 19.90 18.29
N LYS A 178 -8.58 19.20 19.24
CA LYS A 178 -9.98 19.46 19.63
C LYS A 178 -10.15 20.86 20.23
N GLU A 179 -9.20 21.31 21.03
CA GLU A 179 -9.20 22.65 21.62
C GLU A 179 -8.99 23.72 20.56
N ILE A 180 -8.04 23.50 19.65
CA ILE A 180 -7.81 24.39 18.49
C ILE A 180 -9.09 24.53 17.67
N ASN A 181 -9.76 23.43 17.34
CA ASN A 181 -11.03 23.45 16.60
C ASN A 181 -12.12 24.22 17.33
N LYS A 182 -12.19 24.12 18.66
CA LYS A 182 -13.15 24.85 19.48
C LYS A 182 -12.88 26.35 19.47
N ASN A 183 -11.60 26.76 19.48
CA ASN A 183 -11.20 28.16 19.60
C ASN A 183 -11.13 28.89 18.24
N TYR A 184 -10.76 28.20 17.17
CA TYR A 184 -10.47 28.79 15.85
C TYR A 184 -11.31 28.22 14.71
N GLY A 185 -12.21 27.28 15.02
CA GLY A 185 -13.11 26.63 14.06
C GLY A 185 -12.47 25.44 13.34
N GLN A 186 -13.33 24.58 12.77
CA GLN A 186 -12.91 23.35 12.11
C GLN A 186 -12.00 23.59 10.90
N SER A 187 -12.23 24.67 10.14
CA SER A 187 -11.40 25.02 8.99
C SER A 187 -9.94 25.28 9.36
N CYS A 188 -9.70 25.82 10.57
CA CYS A 188 -8.36 26.03 11.10
C CYS A 188 -7.65 24.68 11.32
N GLY A 189 -8.30 23.75 12.03
CA GLY A 189 -7.75 22.41 12.25
C GLY A 189 -7.54 21.62 10.97
N ASP A 190 -8.46 21.71 10.02
CA ASP A 190 -8.30 21.06 8.71
C ASP A 190 -7.06 21.58 7.97
N LYS A 191 -6.78 22.88 8.08
CA LYS A 191 -5.57 23.47 7.49
C LYS A 191 -4.30 23.05 8.22
N ILE A 192 -4.33 22.96 9.55
CA ILE A 192 -3.21 22.40 10.35
C ILE A 192 -2.92 20.97 9.93
N LEU A 193 -3.95 20.11 9.85
CA LEU A 193 -3.83 18.72 9.44
C LEU A 193 -3.24 18.59 8.03
N SER A 194 -3.71 19.41 7.09
CA SER A 194 -3.21 19.43 5.71
C SER A 194 -1.74 19.88 5.64
N ASN A 195 -1.36 20.92 6.39
CA ASN A 195 0.01 21.41 6.44
C ASN A 195 0.96 20.39 7.11
N LEU A 196 0.53 19.76 8.21
CA LEU A 196 1.29 18.71 8.86
C LEU A 196 1.49 17.53 7.91
N ALA A 197 0.44 17.11 7.20
CA ALA A 197 0.54 16.03 6.22
C ALA A 197 1.62 16.29 5.16
N ASN A 198 1.78 17.53 4.71
CA ASN A 198 2.85 17.92 3.77
C ASN A 198 4.25 17.80 4.40
N VAL A 199 4.40 18.11 5.69
CA VAL A 199 5.66 17.88 6.42
C VAL A 199 5.96 16.39 6.50
N LEU A 200 4.95 15.60 6.88
CA LEU A 200 5.08 14.16 7.08
C LEU A 200 5.43 13.41 5.78
N VAL A 201 4.82 13.78 4.64
CA VAL A 201 5.10 13.13 3.35
C VAL A 201 6.55 13.28 2.92
N LYS A 202 7.19 14.41 3.25
CA LYS A 202 8.59 14.69 2.90
C LYS A 202 9.59 13.83 3.67
N GLN A 203 9.17 13.15 4.72
CA GLN A 203 10.05 12.33 5.56
C GLN A 203 10.27 10.91 5.03
N LYS A 204 9.57 10.52 3.95
CA LYS A 204 9.73 9.19 3.36
C LYS A 204 11.09 9.05 2.70
N LEU A 205 11.75 7.92 2.93
CA LEU A 205 13.08 7.63 2.39
C LEU A 205 13.03 6.62 1.23
N MET A 206 12.03 5.73 1.22
CA MET A 206 11.90 4.65 0.23
C MET A 206 10.47 4.55 -0.31
N GLU A 207 10.30 3.91 -1.47
CA GLU A 207 9.02 3.81 -2.18
C GLU A 207 7.95 2.97 -1.46
N ASP A 208 8.37 1.96 -0.69
CA ASP A 208 7.50 1.10 0.09
C ASP A 208 7.23 1.62 1.51
N GLN A 209 7.74 2.81 1.84
CA GLN A 209 7.37 3.54 3.05
C GLN A 209 6.16 4.43 2.80
N TRP A 210 5.25 4.48 3.76
CA TRP A 210 4.04 5.26 3.60
C TRP A 210 3.56 5.89 4.89
N VAL A 211 2.73 6.92 4.71
CA VAL A 211 2.09 7.67 5.80
C VAL A 211 0.59 7.71 5.55
N ALA A 212 -0.18 7.48 6.61
CA ALA A 212 -1.62 7.47 6.58
C ALA A 212 -2.19 8.23 7.78
N ARG A 213 -3.40 8.76 7.61
CA ARG A 213 -4.20 9.31 8.70
C ARG A 213 -5.01 8.18 9.34
N TYR A 214 -4.66 7.85 10.58
CA TYR A 214 -5.26 6.76 11.35
C TYR A 214 -6.58 7.17 12.02
N SER A 215 -6.64 8.39 12.56
CA SER A 215 -7.83 8.93 13.23
C SER A 215 -8.01 10.43 12.91
N ALA A 216 -8.86 11.12 13.68
CA ALA A 216 -9.07 12.55 13.51
C ALA A 216 -7.79 13.40 13.70
N ASP A 217 -6.91 13.01 14.62
CA ASP A 217 -5.71 13.77 15.04
C ASP A 217 -4.41 12.96 14.92
N THR A 218 -4.51 11.70 14.52
CA THR A 218 -3.41 10.74 14.58
C THR A 218 -3.01 10.25 13.19
N PHE A 219 -1.71 10.18 12.97
CA PHE A 219 -1.03 9.73 11.76
C PHE A 219 -0.14 8.54 12.08
N ILE A 220 0.02 7.64 11.12
CA ILE A 220 0.91 6.48 11.21
C ILE A 220 1.88 6.49 10.04
N PHE A 221 3.14 6.21 10.34
CA PHE A 221 4.17 5.85 9.37
C PHE A 221 4.49 4.38 9.47
N VAL A 222 4.61 3.75 8.30
CA VAL A 222 5.16 2.41 8.15
C VAL A 222 6.48 2.53 7.42
N LEU A 223 7.55 2.10 8.09
CA LEU A 223 8.91 2.10 7.59
C LEU A 223 9.40 0.64 7.48
N ASN A 224 9.35 0.12 6.26
CA ASN A 224 9.85 -1.22 5.92
C ASN A 224 11.38 -1.22 5.84
N ASN A 225 11.99 -2.35 6.19
CA ASN A 225 13.45 -2.53 6.28
C ASN A 225 14.14 -1.39 7.05
N PHE A 226 13.59 -1.06 8.23
CA PHE A 226 14.04 0.08 9.03
C PHE A 226 14.38 -0.33 10.46
N THR A 227 15.66 -0.23 10.81
CA THR A 227 16.18 -0.70 12.09
C THR A 227 15.79 0.24 13.24
N GLN A 228 15.92 -0.24 14.47
CA GLN A 228 15.66 0.57 15.66
C GLN A 228 16.61 1.78 15.78
N GLU A 229 17.85 1.66 15.32
CA GLU A 229 18.81 2.78 15.33
C GLU A 229 18.41 3.85 14.30
N GLN A 230 18.06 3.41 13.09
CA GLN A 230 17.55 4.28 12.04
C GLN A 230 16.26 4.99 12.47
N SER A 231 15.35 4.28 13.15
CA SER A 231 14.10 4.86 13.66
C SER A 231 14.34 5.94 14.69
N LYS A 232 15.28 5.76 15.61
CA LYS A 232 15.66 6.82 16.57
C LYS A 232 16.17 8.07 15.87
N HIS A 233 17.11 7.94 14.93
CA HIS A 233 17.66 9.10 14.22
C HIS A 233 16.60 9.82 13.37
N TRP A 234 15.77 9.04 12.67
CA TRP A 234 14.67 9.57 11.88
C TRP A 234 13.66 10.33 12.74
N MET A 235 13.29 9.78 13.91
CA MET A 235 12.38 10.43 14.86
C MET A 235 12.96 11.74 15.39
N GLU A 236 14.25 11.82 15.70
CA GLU A 236 14.88 13.07 16.14
C GLU A 236 14.79 14.16 15.07
N ASN A 237 15.00 13.80 13.80
CA ASN A 237 14.86 14.73 12.68
C ASN A 237 13.40 15.17 12.51
N LEU A 238 12.45 14.23 12.55
CA LEU A 238 11.02 14.57 12.49
C LEU A 238 10.60 15.46 13.67
N LYS A 239 11.08 15.21 14.89
CA LYS A 239 10.83 16.10 16.05
C LYS A 239 11.31 17.52 15.77
N LYS A 240 12.50 17.70 15.21
CA LYS A 240 13.02 19.03 14.85
C LYS A 240 12.14 19.72 13.81
N ASP A 241 11.64 18.99 12.82
CA ASP A 241 10.77 19.56 11.78
C ASP A 241 9.39 19.90 12.32
N ILE A 242 8.82 19.05 13.19
CA ILE A 242 7.55 19.32 13.89
C ILE A 242 7.70 20.53 14.83
N LYS A 243 8.81 20.68 15.55
CA LYS A 243 9.03 21.85 16.42
C LYS A 243 9.13 23.16 15.65
N LYS A 244 9.62 23.11 14.40
CA LYS A 244 9.67 24.27 13.50
C LYS A 244 8.33 24.55 12.83
N PHE A 245 7.34 23.67 13.01
CA PHE A 245 6.03 23.79 12.42
C PHE A 245 5.24 24.92 13.10
N ASN A 246 5.46 26.13 12.60
CA ASN A 246 4.69 27.30 13.00
C ASN A 246 3.45 27.41 12.14
N PHE A 247 2.29 27.61 12.77
CA PHE A 247 1.03 27.80 12.06
C PHE A 247 0.40 29.13 12.46
N GLN A 248 0.21 29.99 11.45
CA GLN A 248 -0.51 31.24 11.60
C GLN A 248 -1.94 31.08 11.07
N TRP A 249 -2.90 31.54 11.85
CA TRP A 249 -4.30 31.61 11.47
C TRP A 249 -4.82 33.02 11.76
N ASP A 250 -5.24 33.71 10.71
CA ASP A 250 -5.54 35.15 10.74
C ASP A 250 -4.37 35.97 11.30
N LYS A 251 -4.48 36.42 12.56
CA LYS A 251 -3.45 37.20 13.27
C LYS A 251 -2.83 36.44 14.46
N ASN A 252 -3.23 35.19 14.68
CA ASN A 252 -2.81 34.39 15.82
C ASN A 252 -1.76 33.37 15.40
N CYS A 253 -0.72 33.21 16.22
CA CYS A 253 0.17 32.06 16.15
C CYS A 253 -0.44 30.94 17.00
N ILE A 254 -0.71 29.79 16.39
CA ILE A 254 -1.34 28.66 17.07
C ILE A 254 -0.24 27.74 17.59
N ASP A 255 -0.20 27.59 18.91
CA ASP A 255 0.67 26.62 19.57
C ASP A 255 0.07 25.21 19.48
N MET A 256 0.85 24.27 18.99
CA MET A 256 0.42 22.90 18.74
C MET A 256 1.27 21.94 19.55
N MET A 257 0.58 21.04 20.25
CA MET A 257 1.22 20.01 21.06
C MET A 257 1.18 18.70 20.31
N PHE A 258 2.31 18.01 20.26
CA PHE A 258 2.44 16.76 19.54
C PHE A 258 2.96 15.67 20.46
N SER A 259 2.46 14.46 20.26
CA SER A 259 3.00 13.24 20.85
C SER A 259 3.44 12.28 19.75
N MET A 260 4.53 11.55 19.99
CA MET A 260 5.04 10.55 19.05
C MET A 260 5.45 9.27 19.77
N GLY A 261 5.09 8.14 19.16
CA GLY A 261 5.36 6.78 19.64
C GLY A 261 5.97 5.95 18.53
N VAL A 262 6.76 4.94 18.90
CA VAL A 262 7.49 4.07 17.97
C VAL A 262 7.52 2.64 18.45
N TYR A 263 7.43 1.72 17.51
CA TYR A 263 7.71 0.31 17.70
C TYR A 263 8.58 -0.16 16.55
N SER A 264 9.74 -0.74 16.86
CA SER A 264 10.67 -1.29 15.87
C SER A 264 11.03 -2.72 16.25
N THR A 265 11.07 -3.63 15.28
CA THR A 265 11.39 -5.05 15.48
C THR A 265 12.06 -5.65 14.24
N PHE A 266 12.74 -6.78 14.38
CA PHE A 266 13.30 -7.53 13.25
C PHE A 266 12.28 -8.49 12.62
N GLN A 267 11.27 -8.90 13.39
CA GLN A 267 10.14 -9.70 12.95
C GLN A 267 8.90 -9.28 13.73
N VAL A 268 7.79 -9.11 13.04
CA VAL A 268 6.51 -8.76 13.64
C VAL A 268 5.76 -10.06 13.94
N ASN A 269 6.03 -10.64 15.12
CA ASN A 269 5.41 -11.88 15.59
C ASN A 269 4.17 -11.62 16.48
N ILE A 270 3.48 -10.50 16.23
CA ILE A 270 2.29 -10.05 16.96
C ILE A 270 1.21 -9.67 15.95
N SER A 271 -0.06 -9.70 16.36
CA SER A 271 -1.14 -9.25 15.47
C SER A 271 -1.03 -7.75 15.17
N MET A 272 -1.68 -7.32 14.10
CA MET A 272 -1.75 -5.90 13.74
C MET A 272 -2.35 -5.05 14.88
N GLU A 273 -3.37 -5.57 15.57
CA GLU A 273 -4.02 -4.88 16.68
C GLU A 273 -3.06 -4.66 17.85
N GLU A 274 -2.28 -5.69 18.22
CA GLU A 274 -1.28 -5.59 19.27
C GLU A 274 -0.14 -4.64 18.87
N LEU A 275 0.28 -4.66 17.60
CA LEU A 275 1.28 -3.73 17.07
C LEU A 275 0.82 -2.28 17.19
N LEU A 276 -0.41 -1.99 16.76
CA LEU A 276 -1.02 -0.66 16.88
C LEU A 276 -1.14 -0.23 18.35
N HIS A 277 -1.55 -1.15 19.23
CA HIS A 277 -1.67 -0.90 20.66
C HIS A 277 -0.32 -0.56 21.31
N ARG A 278 0.74 -1.32 21.02
CA ARG A 278 2.09 -1.04 21.56
C ARG A 278 2.64 0.31 21.13
N VAL A 279 2.45 0.67 19.86
CA VAL A 279 2.83 2.00 19.36
C VAL A 279 2.07 3.10 20.08
N GLU A 280 0.75 2.92 20.28
CA GLU A 280 -0.07 3.90 20.99
C GLU A 280 0.38 4.06 22.46
N MET A 281 0.73 2.96 23.14
CA MET A 281 1.26 2.98 24.50
C MET A 281 2.65 3.63 24.62
N SER A 282 3.40 3.70 23.51
CA SER A 282 4.71 4.36 23.46
C SER A 282 4.64 5.86 23.18
N LEU A 283 3.44 6.44 22.99
CA LEU A 283 3.28 7.87 22.69
C LEU A 283 3.83 8.73 23.84
N GLN A 284 4.84 9.53 23.54
CA GLN A 284 5.41 10.52 24.45
C GLN A 284 5.32 11.92 23.82
N ARG A 285 5.07 12.92 24.66
CA ARG A 285 5.01 14.32 24.22
C ARG A 285 6.36 14.74 23.64
N ILE A 286 6.32 15.48 22.54
CA ILE A 286 7.50 16.13 21.97
C ILE A 286 7.76 17.38 22.81
N GLU A 287 8.71 17.26 23.75
CA GLU A 287 9.41 18.40 24.38
C GLU A 287 10.31 19.06 23.35
#